data_AF-A0A9D2YPW6-F1
#
_entry.id   AF-A0A9D2YPW6-F1
#
_cell.length_a   1.000
_cell.length_b   1.000
_cell.length_c   1.000
_cell.angle_alpha   90.00
_cell.angle_beta   90.00
_cell.angle_gamma   90.00
#
_symmetry.space_group_name_H-M   'P 1'
#
loop_
_entity.id
_entity.type
_entity.pdbx_description
1 polymer ?
#
loop_
_entity_poly.entity_id
_entity_poly.type
_entity_poly.pdbx_seq_one_letter_code
_entity_poly.pdbx_strand_id
1 'polypeptide(L)'
;MQRAQKVRVGNRTACIWKSTEVVEMEDVPSQFFVEKHSWEGLRDIIHCSRKYSVIIANKAPHDFQFVQKADGNGPHSHRLYYLGMPYGSRENSLLYSEIPRKVQKEALLVLPWKQMLDHFQVNL
;
A
#
# COMPACT_ATOMS: atom_id res chain seq x y z
N MET A 1 -30.36 -1.21 37.40
CA MET A 1 -29.90 -2.45 36.74
C MET A 1 -30.56 -2.53 35.36
N GLN A 2 -29.83 -2.21 34.28
CA GLN A 2 -30.33 -2.38 32.91
C GLN A 2 -29.68 -3.61 32.30
N ARG A 3 -30.50 -4.49 31.71
CA ARG A 3 -30.10 -5.85 31.31
C ARG A 3 -29.83 -5.88 29.81
N ALA A 4 -28.58 -6.15 29.42
CA ALA A 4 -28.21 -6.35 28.02
C ALA A 4 -28.77 -7.68 27.52
N GLN A 5 -29.47 -7.66 26.37
CA GLN A 5 -29.93 -8.88 25.71
C GLN A 5 -29.04 -9.18 24.51
N LYS A 6 -28.41 -10.35 24.53
CA LYS A 6 -27.44 -10.77 23.52
C LYS A 6 -28.20 -11.41 22.34
N VAL A 7 -28.20 -10.74 21.19
CA VAL A 7 -28.79 -11.28 19.97
C VAL A 7 -27.66 -11.66 19.00
N ARG A 8 -27.74 -12.88 18.44
CA ARG A 8 -26.82 -13.34 17.40
C ARG A 8 -27.37 -12.94 16.03
N VAL A 9 -26.54 -12.29 15.22
CA VAL A 9 -26.81 -12.07 13.80
C VAL A 9 -25.65 -12.71 13.02
N GLY A 10 -25.86 -13.96 12.60
CA GLY A 10 -24.81 -14.79 11.99
C GLY A 10 -23.67 -15.15 12.94
N ASN A 11 -22.45 -15.34 12.43
CA ASN A 11 -21.26 -15.69 13.23
C ASN A 11 -20.69 -14.53 14.06
N ARG A 12 -21.36 -13.37 14.12
CA ARG A 12 -20.97 -12.22 14.93
C ARG A 12 -22.05 -11.89 15.93
N THR A 13 -21.66 -11.66 17.18
CA THR A 13 -22.58 -11.22 18.22
C THR A 13 -22.48 -9.71 18.33
N ALA A 14 -23.58 -9.01 18.09
CA ALA A 14 -23.64 -7.55 18.18
C ALA A 14 -24.61 -7.14 19.30
N CYS A 15 -24.17 -6.21 20.14
CA CYS A 15 -24.99 -5.62 21.20
C CYS A 15 -25.61 -4.34 20.63
N ILE A 16 -26.90 -4.38 20.30
CA ILE A 16 -27.62 -3.19 19.84
C ILE A 16 -28.36 -2.61 21.05
N TRP A 17 -28.00 -1.38 21.43
CA TRP A 17 -28.77 -0.60 22.40
C TRP A 17 -29.84 0.18 21.62
N LYS A 18 -31.12 -0.04 21.93
CA LYS A 18 -32.20 0.82 21.43
C LYS A 18 -32.47 1.91 22.46
N SER A 19 -32.15 3.15 22.12
CA SER A 19 -32.63 4.32 22.84
C SER A 19 -33.83 4.90 22.10
N THR A 20 -35.00 4.80 22.71
CA THR A 20 -36.15 5.66 22.41
C THR A 20 -36.13 6.79 23.41
N GLU A 21 -35.87 8.01 22.95
CA GLU A 21 -36.61 9.23 23.30
C GLU A 21 -36.03 10.43 22.56
N VAL A 22 -36.93 11.20 21.95
CA VAL A 22 -36.66 12.42 21.19
C VAL A 22 -36.45 13.54 22.17
N VAL A 23 -35.27 14.15 22.17
CA VAL A 23 -34.98 15.41 22.87
C VAL A 23 -34.27 16.33 21.90
N GLU A 24 -34.79 17.54 21.73
CA GLU A 24 -34.19 18.58 20.92
C GLU A 24 -32.74 18.81 21.34
N MET A 25 -31.81 18.63 20.40
CA MET A 25 -30.38 18.70 20.67
C MET A 25 -29.88 20.06 20.21
N GLU A 26 -29.74 21.00 21.16
CA GLU A 26 -28.76 22.07 21.00
C GLU A 26 -27.42 21.40 20.69
N ASP A 27 -26.82 21.73 19.56
CA ASP A 27 -25.55 21.18 19.07
C ASP A 27 -24.39 21.74 19.90
N VAL A 28 -24.35 21.37 21.17
CA VAL A 28 -23.15 21.51 22.01
C VAL A 28 -22.16 20.48 21.45
N PRO A 29 -20.97 20.90 20.97
CA PRO A 29 -20.00 19.95 20.47
C PRO A 29 -19.57 19.07 21.65
N SER A 30 -20.11 17.85 21.71
CA SER A 30 -19.77 16.89 22.74
C SER A 30 -18.29 16.57 22.60
N GLN A 31 -17.50 16.92 23.62
CA GLN A 31 -16.06 16.70 23.58
C GLN A 31 -15.76 15.21 23.44
N PHE A 32 -15.14 14.83 22.33
CA PHE A 32 -14.73 13.44 22.10
C PHE A 32 -13.43 13.15 22.86
N PHE A 33 -13.46 12.11 23.69
CA PHE A 33 -12.27 11.59 24.37
C PHE A 33 -11.85 10.27 23.72
N VAL A 34 -10.58 10.19 23.32
CA VAL A 34 -10.01 8.96 22.76
C VAL A 34 -9.90 7.87 23.83
N GLU A 35 -9.98 6.61 23.38
CA GLU A 35 -9.76 5.45 24.25
C GLU A 35 -8.34 5.47 24.84
N LYS A 36 -8.23 5.31 26.17
CA LYS A 36 -6.94 5.24 26.85
C LYS A 36 -6.45 3.80 26.86
N HIS A 37 -5.30 3.55 26.23
CA HIS A 37 -4.66 2.25 26.20
C HIS A 37 -3.43 2.20 27.12
N SER A 38 -3.04 1.01 27.55
CA SER A 38 -1.74 0.79 28.20
C SER A 38 -0.60 0.96 27.20
N TRP A 39 0.63 1.07 27.71
CA TRP A 39 1.82 1.13 26.85
C TRP A 39 1.97 -0.10 25.94
N GLU A 40 1.65 -1.30 26.46
CA GLU A 40 1.61 -2.53 25.66
C GLU A 40 0.50 -2.49 24.61
N GLY A 41 -0.71 -2.06 24.99
CA GLY A 41 -1.83 -1.93 24.05
C GLY A 41 -1.54 -0.96 22.90
N LEU A 42 -0.90 0.18 23.16
CA LEU A 42 -0.48 1.11 22.10
C LEU A 42 0.56 0.48 21.16
N ARG A 43 1.54 -0.26 21.70
CA ARG A 43 2.53 -0.97 20.88
C ARG A 43 1.85 -2.00 19.97
N ASP A 44 0.90 -2.77 20.50
CA ASP A 44 0.17 -3.76 19.71
C ASP A 44 -0.65 -3.10 18.59
N ILE A 45 -1.36 -2.00 18.88
CA ILE A 45 -2.10 -1.23 17.87
C ILE A 45 -1.16 -0.75 16.75
N ILE A 46 0.02 -0.23 17.11
CA ILE A 46 1.02 0.23 16.13
C ILE A 46 1.58 -0.95 15.32
N HIS A 47 1.90 -2.08 15.96
CA HIS A 47 2.41 -3.26 15.27
C HIS A 47 1.40 -3.86 14.31
N CYS A 48 0.15 -4.01 14.73
CA CYS A 48 -0.93 -4.52 13.89
C CYS A 48 -1.22 -3.58 12.71
N SER A 49 -1.21 -2.26 12.92
CA SER A 49 -1.46 -1.29 11.83
C SER A 49 -0.39 -1.33 10.73
N ARG A 50 0.87 -1.63 11.09
CA ARG A 50 1.99 -1.71 10.12
C ARG A 50 2.03 -3.00 9.31
N LYS A 51 1.32 -4.05 9.72
CA LYS A 51 1.35 -5.38 9.07
C LYS A 51 1.03 -5.31 7.56
N TYR A 52 0.19 -4.37 7.14
CA TYR A 52 -0.16 -4.15 5.74
C TYR A 52 0.55 -2.93 5.12
N SER A 53 0.90 -1.91 5.91
CA SER A 53 1.56 -0.69 5.42
C SER A 53 3.00 -0.93 4.93
N VAL A 54 3.72 -1.92 5.47
CA VAL A 54 5.09 -2.26 5.03
C VAL A 54 5.11 -2.78 3.59
N ILE A 55 4.00 -3.35 3.11
CA ILE A 55 3.87 -3.81 1.71
C ILE A 55 3.71 -2.62 0.74
N ILE A 56 3.25 -1.47 1.24
CA ILE A 56 2.89 -0.28 0.45
C ILE A 56 3.99 0.80 0.50
N ALA A 57 4.91 0.74 1.47
CA ALA A 57 5.93 1.77 1.72
C ALA A 57 7.16 1.68 0.81
N ASN A 58 7.01 1.18 -0.42
CA ASN A 58 8.12 1.17 -1.37
C ASN A 58 8.21 2.52 -2.10
N LYS A 59 9.40 3.16 -2.06
CA LYS A 59 9.71 4.37 -2.81
C LYS A 59 9.42 4.13 -4.29
N ALA A 60 8.65 5.02 -4.89
CA ALA A 60 8.34 4.97 -6.32
C ALA A 60 9.61 5.08 -7.19
N PRO A 61 9.61 4.55 -8.43
CA PRO A 61 10.71 4.73 -9.36
C PRO A 61 11.08 6.21 -9.55
N HIS A 62 12.38 6.50 -9.57
CA HIS A 62 12.93 7.86 -9.67
C HIS A 62 14.27 7.86 -10.42
N ASP A 63 14.82 9.05 -10.68
CA ASP A 63 16.09 9.26 -11.40
C ASP A 63 16.11 8.63 -12.79
N PHE A 64 15.10 8.99 -13.58
CA PHE A 64 14.87 8.44 -14.91
C PHE A 64 15.91 8.90 -15.94
N GLN A 65 16.45 7.95 -16.69
CA GLN A 65 17.31 8.20 -17.84
C GLN A 65 16.81 7.46 -19.07
N PHE A 66 16.50 8.21 -20.13
CA PHE A 66 16.09 7.65 -21.41
C PHE A 66 17.29 7.49 -22.34
N VAL A 67 17.48 6.30 -22.87
CA VAL A 67 18.52 6.00 -23.87
C VAL A 67 17.86 5.43 -25.11
N GLN A 68 18.06 6.10 -26.25
CA GLN A 68 17.53 5.64 -27.53
C GLN A 68 18.26 4.39 -28.00
N LYS A 69 17.52 3.40 -28.51
CA LYS A 69 18.14 2.21 -29.09
C LYS A 69 18.59 2.50 -30.51
N ALA A 70 19.81 2.10 -30.84
CA ALA A 70 20.40 2.29 -32.15
C ALA A 70 19.68 1.49 -33.27
N ASP A 71 19.04 0.38 -32.91
CA ASP A 71 18.29 -0.43 -33.86
C ASP A 71 16.93 0.21 -34.19
N GLY A 72 16.84 0.78 -35.40
CA GLY A 72 15.64 1.39 -35.94
C GLY A 72 14.50 0.40 -36.23
N ASN A 73 14.81 -0.89 -36.42
CA ASN A 73 13.83 -1.91 -36.81
C ASN A 73 13.35 -2.76 -35.62
N GLY A 74 14.05 -2.70 -34.48
CA GLY A 74 13.67 -3.41 -33.27
C GLY A 74 12.34 -2.93 -32.66
N PRO A 75 11.65 -3.77 -31.85
CA PRO A 75 10.32 -3.47 -31.32
C PRO A 75 10.28 -2.33 -30.29
N HIS A 76 11.44 -1.92 -29.77
CA HIS A 76 11.59 -0.92 -28.72
C HIS A 76 12.34 0.31 -29.24
N SER A 77 11.88 1.50 -28.86
CA SER A 77 12.50 2.78 -29.23
C SER A 77 13.58 3.20 -28.24
N HIS A 78 13.34 2.96 -26.96
CA HIS A 78 14.19 3.41 -25.87
C HIS A 78 14.33 2.34 -24.80
N ARG A 79 15.40 2.45 -24.03
CA ARG A 79 15.53 1.85 -22.72
C ARG A 79 15.47 2.95 -21.67
N LEU A 80 14.60 2.78 -20.68
CA LEU A 80 14.44 3.66 -19.55
C LEU A 80 15.15 3.06 -18.35
N TYR A 81 16.16 3.73 -17.81
CA TYR A 81 16.85 3.36 -16.58
C TYR A 81 16.34 4.19 -15.41
N TYR A 82 16.30 3.62 -14.22
CA TYR A 82 15.81 4.29 -13.01
C TYR A 82 16.22 3.55 -11.74
N LEU A 83 16.13 4.25 -10.62
CA LEU A 83 16.27 3.67 -9.29
C LEU A 83 14.89 3.26 -8.75
N GLY A 84 14.79 2.08 -8.15
CA GLY A 84 13.57 1.60 -7.52
C GLY A 84 13.76 0.40 -6.61
N MET A 85 12.72 0.07 -5.85
CA MET A 85 12.68 -1.09 -4.95
C MET A 85 11.77 -2.18 -5.52
N PRO A 86 12.32 -3.29 -6.03
CA PRO A 86 11.55 -4.42 -6.53
C PRO A 86 10.63 -5.01 -5.46
N TYR A 87 9.55 -5.65 -5.88
CA TYR A 87 8.69 -6.42 -4.97
C TYR A 87 9.52 -7.47 -4.22
N GLY A 88 9.41 -7.49 -2.90
CA GLY A 88 10.16 -8.40 -2.03
C GLY A 88 11.56 -7.91 -1.63
N SER A 89 12.09 -6.87 -2.28
CA SER A 89 13.33 -6.21 -1.87
C SER A 89 13.03 -5.00 -0.98
N ARG A 90 13.94 -4.72 -0.04
CA ARG A 90 13.94 -3.50 0.78
C ARG A 90 15.01 -2.49 0.34
N GLU A 91 15.73 -2.81 -0.73
CA GLU A 91 16.89 -2.05 -1.18
C GLU A 91 16.62 -1.42 -2.54
N ASN A 92 17.17 -0.21 -2.69
CA ASN A 92 17.13 0.51 -3.96
C ASN A 92 18.13 -0.10 -4.92
N SER A 93 17.68 -0.43 -6.13
CA SER A 93 18.47 -1.10 -7.15
C SER A 93 18.34 -0.35 -8.48
N LEU A 94 19.35 -0.47 -9.33
CA LEU A 94 19.29 0.04 -10.69
C LEU A 94 18.43 -0.90 -11.55
N LEU A 95 17.38 -0.33 -12.12
CA LEU A 95 16.38 -1.02 -12.91
C LEU A 95 16.35 -0.48 -14.34
N TYR A 96 15.75 -1.26 -15.25
CA TYR A 96 15.38 -0.77 -16.56
C TYR A 96 14.05 -1.32 -17.06
N SER A 97 13.43 -0.57 -17.98
CA SER A 97 12.26 -0.95 -18.77
C SER A 97 12.52 -0.69 -20.25
N GLU A 98 11.90 -1.50 -21.12
CA GLU A 98 11.95 -1.30 -22.58
C GLU A 98 10.69 -0.56 -23.05
N ILE A 99 10.85 0.55 -23.75
CA ILE A 99 9.73 1.35 -24.26
C ILE A 99 9.35 0.86 -25.66
N PRO A 100 8.16 0.26 -25.86
CA PRO A 100 7.77 -0.23 -27.18
C PRO A 100 7.49 0.91 -28.15
N ARG A 101 7.74 0.67 -29.45
CA ARG A 101 7.45 1.64 -30.52
C ARG A 101 5.96 1.80 -30.80
N LYS A 102 5.18 0.75 -30.52
CA LYS A 102 3.74 0.67 -30.77
C LYS A 102 3.07 0.12 -29.51
N VAL A 103 1.93 0.71 -29.15
CA VAL A 103 1.08 0.26 -28.05
C VAL A 103 -0.33 0.05 -28.58
N GLN A 104 -1.02 -0.97 -28.08
CA GLN A 104 -2.46 -1.13 -28.31
C GLN A 104 -3.16 -0.14 -27.39
N LYS A 105 -3.92 0.81 -27.94
CA LYS A 105 -4.46 1.94 -27.17
C LYS A 105 -5.54 1.50 -26.18
N GLU A 106 -6.20 0.39 -26.49
CA GLU A 106 -7.32 -0.17 -25.75
C GLU A 106 -6.85 -1.07 -24.60
N ALA A 107 -5.54 -1.36 -24.51
CA ALA A 107 -4.96 -2.21 -23.48
C ALA A 107 -4.06 -1.42 -22.53
N LEU A 108 -4.12 -1.74 -21.23
CA LEU A 108 -3.17 -1.23 -20.26
C LEU A 108 -1.84 -1.98 -20.39
N LEU A 109 -0.77 -1.28 -20.76
CA LEU A 109 0.58 -1.82 -20.74
C LEU A 109 1.26 -1.49 -19.42
N VAL A 110 1.64 -2.51 -18.66
CA VAL A 110 2.52 -2.38 -17.49
C VAL A 110 3.95 -2.71 -17.92
N LEU A 111 4.86 -1.75 -17.74
CA LEU A 111 6.28 -1.95 -18.05
C LEU A 111 6.94 -2.82 -16.98
N PRO A 112 7.57 -3.95 -17.35
CA PRO A 112 8.24 -4.82 -16.39
C PRO A 112 9.52 -4.16 -15.86
N TRP A 113 9.71 -4.17 -14.55
CA TRP A 113 10.93 -3.70 -13.91
C TRP A 113 12.00 -4.77 -13.96
N LYS A 114 13.01 -4.60 -14.82
CA LYS A 114 14.10 -5.56 -14.98
C LYS A 114 15.33 -5.11 -14.18
N GLN A 115 15.96 -6.04 -13.48
CA GLN A 115 17.23 -5.81 -12.79
C GLN A 115 18.34 -5.56 -13.81
N MET A 116 19.14 -4.51 -13.60
CA MET A 116 20.34 -4.24 -14.40
C MET A 116 21.55 -5.04 -13.87
N LEU A 117 21.62 -5.22 -12.55
CA LEU A 117 22.71 -5.89 -11.85
C LEU A 117 22.26 -7.27 -11.39
N ASP A 118 23.14 -8.27 -11.51
CA ASP A 118 22.92 -9.58 -10.91
C ASP A 118 23.17 -9.53 -9.39
N HIS A 119 22.62 -10.50 -8.66
CA HIS A 119 22.88 -10.62 -7.23
C HIS A 119 24.36 -10.94 -7.01
N PHE A 120 25.08 -10.03 -6.38
CA PHE A 120 26.46 -10.29 -5.96
C PHE A 120 26.45 -11.24 -4.77
N GLN A 121 26.78 -12.51 -5.00
CA GLN A 121 27.12 -13.43 -3.91
C GLN A 121 28.61 -13.31 -3.64
N VAL A 122 28.96 -12.86 -2.42
CA VAL A 122 30.33 -12.99 -1.94
C VAL A 122 30.51 -14.44 -1.50
N ASN A 123 31.06 -15.26 -2.38
CA ASN A 123 31.54 -16.58 -2.00
C ASN A 123 32.87 -16.38 -1.25
N LEU A 124 32.81 -16.43 0.09
CA LEU A 124 33.97 -16.59 0.97
C LEU A 124 34.28 -18.08 1.15
#